data_AF-A0A348V7N0-F1
#
_entry.id   AF-A0A348V7N0-F1
#
_cell.length_a   1.000
_cell.length_b   1.000
_cell.length_c   1.000
_cell.angle_alpha   90.00
_cell.angle_beta   90.00
_cell.angle_gamma   90.00
#
_symmetry.space_group_name_H-M   'P 1'
#
loop_
_entity.id
_entity.type
_entity.pdbx_description
1 polymer ?
#
loop_
_entity_poly.entity_id
_entity_poly.type
_entity_poly.pdbx_seq_one_letter_code
_entity_poly.pdbx_strand_id
1 'polypeptide(L)'
;YIPYKQFALRNYYQWGMPSNKAWDKLMLKECNDQAAWRQPYQHHPAEMLFDLQSDPFELNNLATDPEYESVLRAFRGAVSENIRRTRDLGLFIPSSREGVNLYDKVIQENYPLEELYSMAELAGTAEKKDLPSLLKALNSSEPDIRYWAAVGFGHLASKGNLDKAPGELLKLLEDANPYVACEAAYAVSYTEDAEKGVKRLVFPSNEEDRKIGYAMLESLSLDHTKRHLIQPYISELTEKAASLPAKENEDSGLMARGILVNMGSLNIDDQHGASSYEQGLKLNRGRRPMKPTP
;
A
#
# COMPACT_ATOMS: atom_id res chain seq x y z
N TYR A 1 -10.29 0.71 1.99
CA TYR A 1 -10.44 -0.17 0.80
C TYR A 1 -9.27 -1.14 0.55
N ILE A 2 -8.02 -0.88 0.98
CA ILE A 2 -6.87 -1.79 0.75
C ILE A 2 -6.28 -2.33 2.08
N PRO A 3 -7.02 -3.18 2.82
CA PRO A 3 -6.71 -3.54 4.23
C PRO A 3 -5.41 -4.33 4.46
N TYR A 4 -4.77 -4.88 3.42
CA TYR A 4 -3.51 -5.60 3.60
C TYR A 4 -2.28 -4.69 3.53
N LYS A 5 -2.45 -3.38 3.31
CA LYS A 5 -1.35 -2.41 3.41
C LYS A 5 -1.23 -1.93 4.85
N GLN A 6 0.00 -1.62 5.27
CA GLN A 6 0.23 -1.07 6.59
C GLN A 6 -0.43 0.30 6.75
N PHE A 7 -0.76 0.67 7.99
CA PHE A 7 -1.34 1.98 8.31
C PHE A 7 -0.46 3.16 7.84
N ALA A 8 0.86 3.07 8.02
CA ALA A 8 1.79 4.08 7.57
C ALA A 8 2.70 3.49 6.49
N LEU A 9 2.45 3.89 5.26
CA LEU A 9 3.42 3.69 4.17
C LEU A 9 4.52 4.75 4.30
N ARG A 10 5.75 4.38 3.94
CA ARG A 10 6.89 5.27 4.10
C ARG A 10 6.79 6.44 3.12
N ASN A 11 6.57 7.63 3.66
CA ASN A 11 6.83 8.87 2.94
C ASN A 11 8.29 9.26 3.20
N TYR A 12 9.14 9.12 2.18
CA TYR A 12 10.58 9.34 2.29
C TYR A 12 10.98 10.76 2.69
N TYR A 13 10.16 11.76 2.38
CA TYR A 13 10.37 13.11 2.93
C TYR A 13 10.21 13.11 4.45
N GLN A 14 9.10 12.55 4.97
CA GLN A 14 8.86 12.44 6.41
C GLN A 14 9.88 11.53 7.11
N TRP A 15 10.27 10.43 6.48
CA TRP A 15 11.29 9.50 7.01
C TRP A 15 12.72 10.05 6.93
N GLY A 16 12.91 11.22 6.32
CA GLY A 16 14.13 12.01 6.49
C GLY A 16 14.28 12.61 7.89
N MET A 17 13.18 12.75 8.65
CA MET A 17 13.20 13.34 9.99
C MET A 17 13.77 12.38 11.04
N PRO A 18 14.60 12.88 11.98
CA PRO A 18 15.20 12.03 13.03
C PRO A 18 14.17 11.27 13.89
N SER A 19 12.97 11.82 14.11
CA SER A 19 11.90 11.18 14.86
C SER A 19 11.37 9.92 14.20
N ASN A 20 11.12 9.95 12.88
CA ASN A 20 10.66 8.79 12.13
C ASN A 20 11.75 7.71 12.05
N LYS A 21 13.01 8.12 11.88
CA LYS A 21 14.15 7.18 11.92
C LYS A 21 14.30 6.50 13.28
N ALA A 22 14.10 7.24 14.39
CA ALA A 22 14.11 6.67 15.72
C ALA A 22 12.94 5.68 15.92
N TRP A 23 11.77 5.99 15.38
CA TRP A 23 10.62 5.07 15.42
C TRP A 23 10.88 3.79 14.63
N ASP A 24 11.45 3.87 13.42
CA ASP A 24 11.87 2.70 12.63
C ASP A 24 12.90 1.85 13.40
N LYS A 25 13.86 2.44 14.11
CA LYS A 25 14.81 1.67 14.96
C LYS A 25 14.08 0.91 16.05
N LEU A 26 13.19 1.59 16.77
CA LEU A 26 12.40 1.00 17.85
C LEU A 26 11.56 -0.18 17.35
N MET A 27 10.92 -0.04 16.20
CA MET A 27 9.99 -1.05 15.69
C MET A 27 10.69 -2.19 14.93
N LEU A 28 11.72 -1.89 14.14
CA LEU A 28 12.40 -2.88 13.30
C LEU A 28 13.54 -3.62 14.01
N LYS A 29 14.20 -3.00 15.01
CA LYS A 29 15.34 -3.61 15.73
C LYS A 29 15.02 -3.98 17.16
N GLU A 30 14.34 -3.11 17.89
CA GLU A 30 14.12 -3.29 19.34
C GLU A 30 12.83 -4.06 19.64
N CYS A 31 12.00 -4.32 18.62
CA CYS A 31 10.76 -5.11 18.70
C CYS A 31 9.88 -4.69 19.89
N ASN A 32 9.44 -3.43 19.91
CA ASN A 32 8.53 -2.97 20.95
C ASN A 32 7.13 -3.60 20.81
N ASP A 33 6.62 -4.15 21.90
CA ASP A 33 5.34 -4.86 21.94
C ASP A 33 4.12 -3.97 22.25
N GLN A 34 4.28 -2.66 22.45
CA GLN A 34 3.14 -1.79 22.67
C GLN A 34 2.28 -1.69 21.40
N ALA A 35 1.03 -2.16 21.49
CA ALA A 35 0.13 -2.28 20.33
C ALA A 35 -0.05 -0.96 19.57
N ALA A 36 -0.23 0.15 20.28
CA ALA A 36 -0.37 1.48 19.68
C ALA A 36 0.85 1.90 18.84
N TRP A 37 2.06 1.46 19.21
CA TRP A 37 3.28 1.82 18.48
C TRP A 37 3.55 0.88 17.30
N ARG A 38 2.97 -0.32 17.34
CA ARG A 38 2.99 -1.29 16.24
C ARG A 38 1.98 -0.99 15.14
N GLN A 39 0.85 -0.36 15.48
CA GLN A 39 -0.25 -0.12 14.54
C GLN A 39 0.23 0.45 13.19
N PRO A 40 1.13 1.45 13.12
CA PRO A 40 1.61 2.00 11.84
C PRO A 40 2.31 0.99 10.92
N TYR A 41 2.87 -0.08 11.49
CA TYR A 41 3.56 -1.15 10.77
C TYR A 41 2.68 -2.39 10.55
N GLN A 42 1.44 -2.38 11.05
CA GLN A 42 0.48 -3.47 10.90
C GLN A 42 -0.49 -3.16 9.78
N HIS A 43 -1.02 -4.23 9.17
CA HIS A 43 -2.12 -4.14 8.22
C HIS A 43 -3.33 -3.47 8.88
N HIS A 44 -3.96 -2.53 8.18
CA HIS A 44 -5.14 -1.84 8.71
C HIS A 44 -6.41 -2.66 8.47
N PRO A 45 -7.39 -2.68 9.40
CA PRO A 45 -8.67 -3.32 9.13
C PRO A 45 -9.39 -2.61 7.98
N ALA A 46 -10.36 -3.30 7.38
CA ALA A 46 -11.17 -2.73 6.30
C ALA A 46 -11.91 -1.47 6.76
N GLU A 47 -12.35 -1.48 8.01
CA GLU A 47 -13.15 -0.44 8.64
C GLU A 47 -12.68 -0.21 10.07
N MET A 48 -12.83 1.03 10.53
CA MET A 48 -12.63 1.43 11.91
C MET A 48 -13.77 2.34 12.35
N LEU A 49 -14.16 2.22 13.60
CA LEU A 49 -15.22 3.02 14.22
C LEU A 49 -14.74 3.49 15.58
N PHE A 50 -14.89 4.78 15.86
CA PHE A 50 -14.43 5.39 17.11
C PHE A 50 -15.53 6.27 17.70
N ASP A 51 -15.68 6.22 19.02
CA ASP A 51 -16.48 7.19 19.77
C ASP A 51 -15.57 8.34 20.21
N LEU A 52 -15.59 9.44 19.46
CA LEU A 52 -14.72 10.60 19.70
C LEU A 52 -15.00 11.33 21.02
N GLN A 53 -16.15 11.10 21.67
CA GLN A 53 -16.44 11.70 22.98
C GLN A 53 -15.68 10.97 24.08
N SER A 54 -15.67 9.64 24.05
CA SER A 54 -14.95 8.81 25.03
C SER A 54 -13.50 8.50 24.64
N ASP A 55 -13.19 8.54 23.35
CA ASP A 55 -11.90 8.19 22.75
C ASP A 55 -11.46 9.27 21.73
N PRO A 56 -11.04 10.45 22.21
CA PRO A 56 -10.64 11.56 21.35
C PRO A 56 -9.35 11.30 20.55
N PHE A 57 -8.63 10.22 20.88
CA PHE A 57 -7.38 9.84 20.22
C PHE A 57 -7.52 8.61 19.32
N GLU A 58 -8.73 8.09 19.13
CA GLU A 58 -9.03 6.99 18.20
C GLU A 58 -8.20 5.73 18.46
N LEU A 59 -7.96 5.42 19.74
CA LEU A 59 -7.14 4.29 20.17
C LEU A 59 -7.95 2.98 20.28
N ASN A 60 -9.27 3.07 20.42
CA ASN A 60 -10.16 1.95 20.68
C ASN A 60 -11.12 1.76 19.50
N ASN A 61 -10.73 0.89 18.56
CA ASN A 61 -11.57 0.58 17.40
C ASN A 61 -12.77 -0.30 17.79
N LEU A 62 -13.98 0.24 17.62
CA LEU A 62 -15.28 -0.38 17.91
C LEU A 62 -15.85 -1.18 16.72
N ALA A 63 -15.16 -1.24 15.57
CA ALA A 63 -15.72 -1.82 14.35
C ALA A 63 -16.06 -3.33 14.45
N THR A 64 -15.46 -4.05 15.40
CA THR A 64 -15.76 -5.47 15.64
C THR A 64 -16.68 -5.69 16.84
N ASP A 65 -17.13 -4.62 17.50
CA ASP A 65 -18.02 -4.70 18.66
C ASP A 65 -19.47 -4.91 18.18
N PRO A 66 -20.14 -6.03 18.58
CA PRO A 66 -21.53 -6.29 18.21
C PRO A 66 -22.51 -5.19 18.63
N GLU A 67 -22.24 -4.46 19.72
CA GLU A 67 -23.09 -3.36 20.19
C GLU A 67 -23.16 -2.23 19.15
N TYR A 68 -22.08 -2.00 18.40
CA TYR A 68 -21.96 -0.93 17.41
C TYR A 68 -22.21 -1.38 15.97
N GLU A 69 -22.63 -2.64 15.74
CA GLU A 69 -22.82 -3.19 14.39
C GLU A 69 -23.80 -2.36 13.54
N SER A 70 -24.90 -1.91 14.16
CA SER A 70 -25.92 -1.10 13.48
C SER A 70 -25.37 0.27 13.06
N VAL A 71 -24.55 0.90 13.91
CA VAL A 71 -23.89 2.19 13.63
C VAL A 71 -22.89 2.02 12.49
N LEU A 72 -22.05 0.98 12.54
CA LEU A 72 -21.08 0.69 11.50
C LEU A 72 -21.78 0.47 10.14
N ARG A 73 -22.87 -0.31 10.11
CA ARG A 73 -23.67 -0.54 8.90
C ARG A 73 -24.27 0.76 8.36
N ALA A 74 -24.79 1.63 9.23
CA ALA A 74 -25.34 2.91 8.83
C ALA A 74 -24.27 3.83 8.20
N PHE A 75 -23.08 3.92 8.80
CA PHE A 75 -21.98 4.73 8.28
C PHE A 75 -21.43 4.18 6.96
N ARG A 76 -21.27 2.85 6.86
CA ARG A 76 -20.91 2.19 5.59
C ARG A 76 -21.90 2.53 4.48
N GLY A 77 -23.21 2.44 4.78
CA GLY A 77 -24.27 2.80 3.84
C GLY A 77 -24.19 4.26 3.40
N ALA A 78 -24.03 5.20 4.35
CA ALA A 78 -23.92 6.61 4.04
C ALA A 78 -22.71 6.96 3.15
N VAL A 79 -21.55 6.33 3.39
CA VAL A 79 -20.35 6.49 2.54
C VAL A 79 -20.59 5.93 1.14
N SER A 80 -21.13 4.71 1.07
CA SER A 80 -21.45 4.00 -0.17
C SER A 80 -22.44 4.77 -1.05
N GLU A 81 -23.49 5.33 -0.45
CA GLU A 81 -24.47 6.19 -1.11
C GLU A 81 -23.85 7.51 -1.57
N ASN A 82 -23.01 8.13 -0.74
CA ASN A 82 -22.36 9.39 -1.08
C ASN A 82 -21.45 9.24 -2.30
N ILE A 83 -20.61 8.20 -2.34
CA ILE A 83 -19.72 7.89 -3.48
C ILE A 83 -20.50 7.78 -4.79
N ARG A 84 -21.61 7.02 -4.77
CA ARG A 84 -22.49 6.84 -5.93
C ARG A 84 -23.17 8.14 -6.34
N ARG A 85 -23.72 8.87 -5.37
CA ARG A 85 -24.44 10.13 -5.59
C ARG A 85 -23.55 11.20 -6.20
N THR A 86 -22.29 11.30 -5.77
CA THR A 86 -21.33 12.28 -6.29
C THR A 86 -20.62 11.82 -7.56
N ARG A 87 -20.80 10.55 -7.97
CA ARG A 87 -20.01 9.91 -9.04
C ARG A 87 -18.51 10.07 -8.79
N ASP A 88 -18.10 9.75 -7.57
CA ASP A 88 -16.73 9.92 -7.10
C ASP A 88 -15.71 9.22 -8.02
N LEU A 89 -14.64 9.93 -8.38
CA LEU A 89 -13.60 9.44 -9.30
C LEU A 89 -12.34 8.97 -8.55
N GLY A 90 -12.39 8.95 -7.21
CA GLY A 90 -11.29 8.62 -6.33
C GLY A 90 -10.82 7.16 -6.41
N LEU A 91 -11.64 6.27 -6.98
CA LEU A 91 -11.33 4.83 -7.12
C LEU A 91 -10.63 4.46 -8.43
N PHE A 92 -10.42 5.41 -9.35
CA PHE A 92 -9.60 5.19 -10.55
C PHE A 92 -8.11 5.09 -10.17
N ILE A 93 -7.37 4.16 -10.77
CA ILE A 93 -5.94 4.01 -10.51
C ILE A 93 -5.13 5.15 -11.16
N PRO A 94 -3.91 5.48 -10.69
CA PRO A 94 -3.18 6.67 -11.14
C PRO A 94 -2.99 6.74 -12.66
N SER A 95 -2.60 5.64 -13.30
CA SER A 95 -2.45 5.56 -14.76
C SER A 95 -3.74 5.86 -15.54
N SER A 96 -4.91 5.62 -14.96
CA SER A 96 -6.20 5.94 -15.59
C SER A 96 -6.49 7.45 -15.59
N ARG A 97 -5.74 8.22 -14.80
CA ARG A 97 -5.89 9.68 -14.64
C ARG A 97 -4.88 10.47 -15.47
N GLU A 98 -3.86 9.81 -16.01
CA GLU A 98 -2.78 10.45 -16.76
C GLU A 98 -3.24 10.87 -18.14
N GLY A 99 -3.12 12.17 -18.46
CA GLY A 99 -3.47 12.70 -19.79
C GLY A 99 -4.96 12.61 -20.16
N VAL A 100 -5.83 12.26 -19.21
CA VAL A 100 -7.26 12.00 -19.42
C VAL A 100 -8.11 12.90 -18.54
N ASN A 101 -9.15 13.51 -19.12
CA ASN A 101 -10.23 14.09 -18.33
C ASN A 101 -11.20 12.98 -17.89
N LEU A 102 -11.12 12.56 -16.62
CA LEU A 102 -11.97 11.49 -16.10
C LEU A 102 -13.46 11.82 -16.17
N TYR A 103 -13.85 13.10 -16.07
CA TYR A 103 -15.26 13.47 -16.22
C TYR A 103 -15.77 13.12 -17.62
N ASP A 104 -14.98 13.45 -18.65
CA ASP A 104 -15.33 13.12 -20.04
C ASP A 104 -15.32 11.61 -20.25
N LYS A 105 -14.32 10.89 -19.74
CA LYS A 105 -14.27 9.42 -19.80
C LYS A 105 -15.54 8.80 -19.20
N VAL A 106 -15.93 9.21 -18.01
CA VAL A 106 -17.11 8.64 -17.33
C VAL A 106 -18.39 8.95 -18.08
N ILE A 107 -18.61 10.21 -18.48
CA ILE A 107 -19.87 10.64 -19.06
C ILE A 107 -19.98 10.24 -20.53
N GLN A 108 -18.93 10.44 -21.32
CA GLN A 108 -18.97 10.26 -22.77
C GLN A 108 -18.75 8.79 -23.17
N GLU A 109 -17.88 8.06 -22.46
CA GLU A 109 -17.61 6.64 -22.74
C GLU A 109 -18.53 5.70 -21.95
N ASN A 110 -19.46 6.25 -21.14
CA ASN A 110 -20.39 5.50 -20.31
C ASN A 110 -19.67 4.45 -19.43
N TYR A 111 -18.62 4.90 -18.75
CA TYR A 111 -17.80 4.04 -17.88
C TYR A 111 -18.65 3.37 -16.79
N PRO A 112 -18.46 2.06 -16.49
CA PRO A 112 -19.28 1.32 -15.53
C PRO A 112 -18.91 1.65 -14.08
N LEU A 113 -19.22 2.87 -13.62
CA LEU A 113 -18.90 3.33 -12.26
C LEU A 113 -19.47 2.43 -11.16
N GLU A 114 -20.69 1.92 -11.33
CA GLU A 114 -21.30 1.04 -10.32
C GLU A 114 -20.51 -0.27 -10.17
N GLU A 115 -19.95 -0.80 -11.26
CA GLU A 115 -19.11 -1.99 -11.22
C GLU A 115 -17.79 -1.70 -10.50
N LEU A 116 -17.18 -0.55 -10.78
CA LEU A 116 -15.97 -0.09 -10.09
C LEU A 116 -16.20 0.06 -8.58
N TYR A 117 -17.30 0.71 -8.17
CA TYR A 117 -17.64 0.94 -6.76
C TYR A 117 -17.91 -0.37 -6.03
N SER A 118 -18.74 -1.22 -6.62
CA SER A 118 -19.05 -2.53 -6.05
C SER A 118 -17.80 -3.40 -5.91
N MET A 119 -16.89 -3.35 -6.89
CA MET A 119 -15.63 -4.10 -6.83
C MET A 119 -14.68 -3.57 -5.75
N ALA A 120 -14.55 -2.25 -5.60
CA ALA A 120 -13.72 -1.65 -4.56
C ALA A 120 -14.24 -1.96 -3.15
N GLU A 121 -15.56 -1.88 -2.94
CA GLU A 121 -16.23 -2.25 -1.68
C GLU A 121 -16.03 -3.74 -1.35
N LEU A 122 -16.23 -4.62 -2.35
CA LEU A 122 -16.00 -6.06 -2.21
C LEU A 122 -14.54 -6.37 -1.86
N ALA A 123 -13.58 -5.76 -2.57
CA ALA A 123 -12.15 -5.99 -2.38
C ALA A 123 -11.69 -5.73 -0.94
N GLY A 124 -12.25 -4.73 -0.27
CA GLY A 124 -11.93 -4.40 1.11
C GLY A 124 -12.41 -5.43 2.14
N THR A 125 -13.40 -6.25 1.81
CA THR A 125 -14.06 -7.19 2.75
C THR A 125 -14.18 -8.61 2.22
N ALA A 126 -13.46 -8.93 1.14
CA ALA A 126 -13.60 -10.17 0.41
C ALA A 126 -13.42 -11.42 1.28
N GLU A 127 -14.31 -12.40 1.08
CA GLU A 127 -14.26 -13.73 1.67
C GLU A 127 -14.13 -14.80 0.57
N LYS A 128 -13.89 -16.06 0.96
CA LYS A 128 -13.74 -17.18 -0.01
C LYS A 128 -14.96 -17.34 -0.93
N LYS A 129 -16.16 -16.97 -0.46
CA LYS A 129 -17.40 -17.01 -1.26
C LYS A 129 -17.38 -16.05 -2.46
N ASP A 130 -16.55 -15.02 -2.40
CA ASP A 130 -16.47 -13.95 -3.41
C ASP A 130 -15.47 -14.26 -4.53
N LEU A 131 -14.73 -15.37 -4.42
CA LEU A 131 -13.76 -15.81 -5.43
C LEU A 131 -14.34 -15.82 -6.87
N PRO A 132 -15.56 -16.32 -7.13
CA PRO A 132 -16.12 -16.30 -8.49
C PRO A 132 -16.27 -14.87 -9.06
N SER A 133 -16.68 -13.91 -8.22
CA SER A 133 -16.83 -12.51 -8.60
C SER A 133 -15.48 -11.86 -8.88
N LEU A 134 -14.48 -12.12 -8.02
CA LEU A 134 -13.12 -11.62 -8.21
C LEU A 134 -12.48 -12.19 -9.48
N LEU A 135 -12.60 -13.51 -9.74
CA LEU A 135 -12.08 -14.16 -10.94
C LEU A 135 -12.65 -13.57 -12.22
N LYS A 136 -13.95 -13.29 -12.25
CA LYS A 136 -14.60 -12.62 -13.38
C LYS A 136 -14.00 -11.22 -13.58
N ALA A 137 -13.85 -10.46 -12.50
CA ALA A 137 -13.36 -9.08 -12.54
C ALA A 137 -11.87 -8.96 -12.97
N LEU A 138 -11.03 -9.97 -12.69
CA LEU A 138 -9.65 -10.02 -13.21
C LEU A 138 -9.58 -10.02 -14.75
N ASN A 139 -10.65 -10.40 -15.44
CA ASN A 139 -10.73 -10.41 -16.91
C ASN A 139 -11.45 -9.19 -17.50
N SER A 140 -11.77 -8.17 -16.68
CA SER A 140 -12.43 -6.95 -17.15
C SER A 140 -11.57 -6.20 -18.19
N SER A 141 -12.22 -5.57 -19.17
CA SER A 141 -11.55 -4.62 -20.08
C SER A 141 -11.01 -3.41 -19.33
N GLU A 142 -11.67 -3.01 -18.23
CA GLU A 142 -11.29 -1.84 -17.47
C GLU A 142 -10.17 -2.16 -16.48
N PRO A 143 -9.01 -1.46 -16.57
CA PRO A 143 -7.87 -1.71 -15.69
C PRO A 143 -8.19 -1.40 -14.23
N ASP A 144 -9.06 -0.42 -13.93
CA ASP A 144 -9.45 -0.10 -12.56
C ASP A 144 -10.21 -1.26 -11.91
N ILE A 145 -11.08 -1.95 -12.67
CA ILE A 145 -11.82 -3.13 -12.16
C ILE A 145 -10.85 -4.29 -11.92
N ARG A 146 -9.91 -4.54 -12.84
CA ARG A 146 -8.87 -5.56 -12.65
C ARG A 146 -8.00 -5.27 -11.42
N TYR A 147 -7.65 -4.01 -11.20
CA TYR A 147 -6.89 -3.57 -10.03
C TYR A 147 -7.64 -3.91 -8.74
N TRP A 148 -8.90 -3.49 -8.60
CA TRP A 148 -9.67 -3.78 -7.38
C TRP A 148 -9.93 -5.29 -7.19
N ALA A 149 -10.06 -6.06 -8.26
CA ALA A 149 -10.09 -7.52 -8.16
C ALA A 149 -8.77 -8.08 -7.58
N ALA A 150 -7.62 -7.60 -8.06
CA ALA A 150 -6.31 -7.97 -7.52
C ALA A 150 -6.14 -7.56 -6.04
N VAL A 151 -6.68 -6.40 -5.64
CA VAL A 151 -6.77 -6.00 -4.22
C VAL A 151 -7.56 -7.02 -3.40
N GLY A 152 -8.72 -7.48 -3.89
CA GLY A 152 -9.51 -8.51 -3.22
C GLY A 152 -8.73 -9.83 -3.06
N PHE A 153 -7.98 -10.24 -4.07
CA PHE A 153 -7.07 -11.39 -3.98
C PHE A 153 -5.93 -11.17 -2.97
N GLY A 154 -5.34 -9.98 -2.93
CA GLY A 154 -4.32 -9.61 -1.92
C GLY A 154 -4.87 -9.67 -0.50
N HIS A 155 -6.13 -9.24 -0.30
CA HIS A 155 -6.80 -9.37 0.99
C HIS A 155 -6.99 -10.83 1.41
N LEU A 156 -7.45 -11.69 0.51
CA LEU A 156 -7.63 -13.12 0.79
C LEU A 156 -6.29 -13.81 1.04
N ALA A 157 -5.30 -13.58 0.18
CA ALA A 157 -3.99 -14.23 0.28
C ALA A 157 -3.23 -13.82 1.55
N SER A 158 -3.23 -12.53 1.90
CA SER A 158 -2.60 -12.05 3.14
C SER A 158 -3.21 -12.62 4.42
N LYS A 159 -4.47 -13.06 4.38
CA LYS A 159 -5.15 -13.77 5.47
C LYS A 159 -4.98 -15.30 5.44
N GLY A 160 -4.22 -15.85 4.48
CA GLY A 160 -4.07 -17.29 4.29
C GLY A 160 -5.34 -17.97 3.75
N ASN A 161 -6.22 -17.20 3.10
CA ASN A 161 -7.46 -17.71 2.50
C ASN A 161 -7.31 -18.09 1.02
N LEU A 162 -6.08 -18.07 0.50
CA LEU A 162 -5.75 -18.42 -0.88
C LEU A 162 -4.40 -19.15 -0.90
N ASP A 163 -4.43 -20.47 -1.03
CA ASP A 163 -3.20 -21.27 -1.06
C ASP A 163 -2.45 -21.07 -2.37
N LYS A 164 -3.12 -21.27 -3.51
CA LYS A 164 -2.54 -21.15 -4.85
C LYS A 164 -3.16 -20.00 -5.63
N ALA A 165 -2.33 -19.26 -6.38
CA ALA A 165 -2.81 -18.21 -7.26
C ALA A 165 -3.60 -18.82 -8.45
N PRO A 166 -4.82 -18.35 -8.73
CA PRO A 166 -5.53 -18.78 -9.93
C PRO A 166 -4.82 -18.29 -11.19
N GLY A 167 -5.03 -18.99 -12.32
CA GLY A 167 -4.35 -18.70 -13.59
C GLY A 167 -4.62 -17.28 -14.09
N GLU A 168 -5.83 -16.77 -13.85
CA GLU A 168 -6.25 -15.41 -14.16
C GLU A 168 -5.41 -14.37 -13.40
N LEU A 169 -5.13 -14.61 -12.11
CA LEU A 169 -4.30 -13.72 -11.30
C LEU A 169 -2.84 -13.78 -11.74
N LEU A 170 -2.32 -14.98 -12.04
CA LEU A 170 -0.97 -15.16 -12.56
C LEU A 170 -0.78 -14.46 -13.92
N LYS A 171 -1.81 -14.46 -14.78
CA LYS A 171 -1.77 -13.76 -16.06
C LYS A 171 -1.61 -12.24 -15.88
N LEU A 172 -2.18 -11.66 -14.82
CA LEU A 172 -2.06 -10.23 -14.55
C LEU A 172 -0.65 -9.78 -14.17
N LEU A 173 0.28 -10.69 -13.84
CA LEU A 173 1.70 -10.32 -13.66
C LEU A 173 2.29 -9.65 -14.92
N GLU A 174 1.72 -9.96 -16.09
CA GLU A 174 2.06 -9.40 -17.39
C GLU A 174 1.02 -8.37 -17.90
N ASP A 175 0.17 -7.84 -17.01
CA ASP A 175 -0.79 -6.80 -17.40
C ASP A 175 -0.04 -5.57 -17.95
N ALA A 176 -0.57 -4.99 -19.04
CA ALA A 176 0.00 -3.79 -19.65
C ALA A 176 -0.03 -2.59 -18.68
N ASN A 177 -0.95 -2.59 -17.73
CA ASN A 177 -1.01 -1.58 -16.68
C ASN A 177 -0.11 -1.98 -15.50
N PRO A 178 0.92 -1.18 -15.16
CA PRO A 178 1.88 -1.54 -14.13
C PRO A 178 1.28 -1.55 -12.71
N TYR A 179 0.24 -0.76 -12.44
CA TYR A 179 -0.46 -0.80 -11.15
C TYR A 179 -1.24 -2.11 -10.98
N VAL A 180 -1.92 -2.57 -12.04
CA VAL A 180 -2.61 -3.88 -12.03
C VAL A 180 -1.59 -5.00 -11.84
N ALA A 181 -0.49 -4.97 -12.60
CA ALA A 181 0.54 -6.01 -12.54
C ALA A 181 1.23 -6.10 -11.17
N CYS A 182 1.57 -4.96 -10.57
CA CYS A 182 2.23 -4.95 -9.26
C CYS A 182 1.27 -5.33 -8.12
N GLU A 183 -0.01 -4.96 -8.21
CA GLU A 183 -1.01 -5.36 -7.21
C GLU A 183 -1.29 -6.87 -7.29
N ALA A 184 -1.38 -7.43 -8.51
CA ALA A 184 -1.45 -8.87 -8.71
C ALA A 184 -0.19 -9.58 -8.18
N ALA A 185 1.00 -9.03 -8.44
CA ALA A 185 2.27 -9.57 -7.94
C ALA A 185 2.34 -9.59 -6.41
N TYR A 186 1.82 -8.56 -5.74
CA TYR A 186 1.70 -8.56 -4.29
C TYR A 186 0.77 -9.67 -3.80
N ALA A 187 -0.41 -9.83 -4.40
CA ALA A 187 -1.32 -10.91 -4.04
C ALA A 187 -0.68 -12.29 -4.22
N VAL A 188 0.00 -12.51 -5.35
CA VAL A 188 0.72 -13.76 -5.65
C VAL A 188 1.84 -14.04 -4.63
N SER A 189 2.50 -13.00 -4.11
CA SER A 189 3.57 -13.12 -3.10
C SER A 189 3.11 -13.74 -1.76
N TYR A 190 1.80 -13.83 -1.54
CA TYR A 190 1.20 -14.48 -0.37
C TYR A 190 0.71 -15.91 -0.64
N THR A 191 0.89 -16.44 -1.85
CA THR A 191 0.46 -17.79 -2.27
C THR A 191 1.65 -18.75 -2.41
N GLU A 192 1.39 -20.01 -2.77
CA GLU A 192 2.41 -21.00 -3.16
C GLU A 192 3.27 -20.55 -4.35
N ASP A 193 2.76 -19.63 -5.18
CA ASP A 193 3.48 -19.06 -6.34
C ASP A 193 4.32 -17.81 -5.97
N ALA A 194 4.61 -17.61 -4.68
CA ALA A 194 5.18 -16.37 -4.14
C ALA A 194 6.43 -15.85 -4.85
N GLU A 195 7.34 -16.75 -5.26
CA GLU A 195 8.57 -16.37 -5.98
C GLU A 195 8.28 -15.60 -7.26
N LYS A 196 7.20 -15.92 -7.99
CA LYS A 196 6.80 -15.21 -9.21
C LYS A 196 6.36 -13.79 -8.89
N GLY A 197 5.57 -13.63 -7.83
CA GLY A 197 5.11 -12.33 -7.36
C GLY A 197 6.28 -11.43 -6.95
N VAL A 198 7.15 -11.91 -6.07
CA VAL A 198 8.31 -11.13 -5.61
C VAL A 198 9.25 -10.80 -6.76
N LYS A 199 9.53 -11.75 -7.66
CA LYS A 199 10.34 -11.48 -8.85
C LYS A 199 9.75 -10.36 -9.70
N ARG A 200 8.43 -10.34 -9.91
CA ARG A 200 7.75 -9.28 -10.68
C ARG A 200 7.81 -7.91 -10.00
N LEU A 201 7.84 -7.86 -8.66
CA LEU A 201 8.02 -6.62 -7.90
C LEU A 201 9.46 -6.10 -7.94
N VAL A 202 10.45 -7.00 -8.02
CA VAL A 202 11.87 -6.65 -8.12
C VAL A 202 12.25 -6.21 -9.55
N PHE A 203 11.73 -6.92 -10.55
CA PHE A 203 12.03 -6.72 -11.97
C PHE A 203 10.77 -6.26 -12.71
N PRO A 204 10.60 -4.94 -12.94
CA PRO A 204 9.47 -4.44 -13.70
C PRO A 204 9.61 -4.75 -15.20
N SER A 205 8.50 -4.77 -15.92
CA SER A 205 8.51 -4.90 -17.39
C SER A 205 9.16 -3.69 -18.07
N ASN A 206 8.97 -2.48 -17.51
CA ASN A 206 9.65 -1.25 -17.93
C ASN A 206 10.36 -0.60 -16.73
N GLU A 207 11.54 -0.03 -16.94
CA GLU A 207 12.33 0.60 -15.86
C GLU A 207 11.62 1.79 -15.21
N GLU A 208 10.79 2.53 -15.97
CA GLU A 208 10.01 3.66 -15.45
C GLU A 208 8.97 3.25 -14.40
N ASP A 209 8.50 2.00 -14.49
CA ASP A 209 7.48 1.45 -13.59
C ASP A 209 8.06 0.89 -12.28
N ARG A 210 9.40 0.88 -12.14
CA ARG A 210 10.10 0.29 -10.98
C ARG A 210 9.58 0.78 -9.64
N LYS A 211 9.25 2.08 -9.54
CA LYS A 211 8.73 2.68 -8.31
C LYS A 211 7.42 2.02 -7.84
N ILE A 212 6.58 1.57 -8.77
CA ILE A 212 5.30 0.92 -8.47
C ILE A 212 5.55 -0.46 -7.85
N GLY A 213 6.48 -1.24 -8.42
CA GLY A 213 6.91 -2.53 -7.87
C GLY A 213 7.56 -2.38 -6.49
N TYR A 214 8.44 -1.38 -6.34
CA TYR A 214 9.12 -1.12 -5.07
C TYR A 214 8.20 -0.64 -3.96
N ALA A 215 7.13 0.10 -4.26
CA ALA A 215 6.11 0.44 -3.26
C ALA A 215 5.46 -0.81 -2.64
N MET A 216 5.15 -1.80 -3.48
CA MET A 216 4.57 -3.07 -3.04
C MET A 216 5.59 -3.96 -2.33
N LEU A 217 6.84 -3.99 -2.83
CA LEU A 217 7.94 -4.73 -2.23
C LEU A 217 8.32 -4.17 -0.84
N GLU A 218 8.24 -2.84 -0.66
CA GLU A 218 8.44 -2.21 0.64
C GLU A 218 7.37 -2.67 1.64
N SER A 219 6.10 -2.67 1.25
CA SER A 219 5.00 -3.18 2.08
C SER A 219 5.22 -4.65 2.46
N LEU A 220 5.66 -5.48 1.49
CA LEU A 220 5.95 -6.89 1.73
C LEU A 220 7.16 -7.10 2.66
N SER A 221 8.19 -6.24 2.57
CA SER A 221 9.39 -6.32 3.40
C SER A 221 9.15 -6.01 4.88
N LEU A 222 8.05 -5.33 5.21
CA LEU A 222 7.62 -5.13 6.60
C LEU A 222 7.01 -6.40 7.20
N ASP A 223 6.50 -7.33 6.39
CA ASP A 223 6.06 -8.64 6.84
C ASP A 223 7.26 -9.58 7.02
N HIS A 224 7.63 -9.82 8.28
CA HIS A 224 8.77 -10.67 8.65
C HIS A 224 8.65 -12.09 8.08
N THR A 225 7.43 -12.60 7.90
CA THR A 225 7.20 -13.93 7.34
C THR A 225 7.53 -14.03 5.86
N LYS A 226 7.59 -12.90 5.14
CA LYS A 226 7.83 -12.84 3.70
C LYS A 226 9.24 -12.39 3.32
N ARG A 227 10.02 -11.86 4.27
CA ARG A 227 11.42 -11.42 4.03
C ARG A 227 12.31 -12.48 3.37
N HIS A 228 12.12 -13.76 3.69
CA HIS A 228 12.89 -14.85 3.08
C HIS A 228 12.74 -14.92 1.55
N LEU A 229 11.62 -14.44 0.99
CA LEU A 229 11.38 -14.36 -0.45
C LEU A 229 12.13 -13.20 -1.10
N ILE A 230 12.42 -12.14 -0.34
CA ILE A 230 13.13 -10.94 -0.81
C ILE A 230 14.65 -11.13 -0.66
N GLN A 231 15.09 -11.93 0.31
CA GLN A 231 16.50 -12.18 0.62
C GLN A 231 17.38 -12.51 -0.59
N PRO A 232 16.94 -13.31 -1.59
CA PRO A 232 17.75 -13.59 -2.79
C PRO A 232 18.06 -12.35 -3.64
N TYR A 233 17.30 -11.26 -3.48
CA TYR A 233 17.39 -10.05 -4.29
C TYR A 233 18.12 -8.89 -3.58
N ILE A 234 18.73 -9.11 -2.41
CA ILE A 234 19.44 -8.05 -1.67
C ILE A 234 20.59 -7.44 -2.49
N SER A 235 21.33 -8.24 -3.24
CA SER A 235 22.41 -7.74 -4.12
C SER A 235 21.88 -6.82 -5.23
N GLU A 236 20.76 -7.20 -5.85
CA GLU A 236 20.07 -6.39 -6.87
C GLU A 236 19.57 -5.07 -6.26
N LEU A 237 18.89 -5.14 -5.11
CA LEU A 237 18.39 -3.95 -4.41
C LEU A 237 19.53 -3.02 -3.97
N THR A 238 20.67 -3.57 -3.57
CA THR A 238 21.87 -2.80 -3.21
C THR A 238 22.46 -2.09 -4.42
N GLU A 239 22.52 -2.75 -5.58
CA GLU A 239 22.94 -2.13 -6.83
C GLU A 239 22.01 -0.97 -7.21
N LYS A 240 20.69 -1.20 -7.21
CA LYS A 240 19.69 -0.16 -7.53
C LYS A 240 19.68 0.99 -6.53
N ALA A 241 19.91 0.72 -5.25
CA ALA A 241 20.07 1.76 -4.22
C ALA A 241 21.30 2.67 -4.44
N ALA A 242 22.30 2.20 -5.19
CA ALA A 242 23.51 2.93 -5.53
C ALA A 242 23.44 3.60 -6.91
N SER A 243 22.79 2.97 -7.90
CA SER A 243 22.81 3.42 -9.30
C SER A 243 21.62 4.28 -9.70
N LEU A 244 20.45 4.12 -9.06
CA LEU A 244 19.25 4.89 -9.39
C LEU A 244 19.20 6.23 -8.62
N PRO A 245 18.41 7.21 -9.10
CA PRO A 245 18.10 8.42 -8.35
C PRO A 245 17.62 8.09 -6.93
N ALA A 246 17.97 8.94 -5.95
CA ALA A 246 17.65 8.74 -4.55
C ALA A 246 17.43 10.06 -3.78
N LYS A 247 16.85 11.05 -4.45
CA LYS A 247 16.67 12.41 -3.91
C LYS A 247 15.20 12.74 -3.69
N GLU A 248 14.35 12.51 -4.68
CA GLU A 248 12.93 12.79 -4.60
C GLU A 248 12.18 11.66 -3.88
N ASN A 249 10.98 11.95 -3.38
CA ASN A 249 10.23 11.03 -2.51
C ASN A 249 9.92 9.67 -3.15
N GLU A 250 9.75 9.63 -4.47
CA GLU A 250 9.40 8.41 -5.23
C GLU A 250 10.57 7.89 -6.08
N ASP A 251 11.78 8.41 -5.83
CA ASP A 251 12.97 7.94 -6.52
C ASP A 251 13.25 6.47 -6.16
N SER A 252 13.35 5.61 -7.17
CA SER A 252 13.46 4.16 -6.96
C SER A 252 14.73 3.74 -6.20
N GLY A 253 15.82 4.49 -6.30
CA GLY A 253 17.02 4.24 -5.49
C GLY A 253 16.79 4.52 -4.01
N LEU A 254 16.01 5.55 -3.68
CA LEU A 254 15.61 5.83 -2.29
C LEU A 254 14.64 4.76 -1.77
N MET A 255 13.73 4.30 -2.62
CA MET A 255 12.83 3.19 -2.31
C MET A 255 13.57 1.87 -2.05
N ALA A 256 14.57 1.54 -2.89
CA ALA A 256 15.44 0.39 -2.68
C ALA A 256 16.15 0.44 -1.32
N ARG A 257 16.63 1.62 -0.91
CA ARG A 257 17.24 1.82 0.42
C ARG A 257 16.24 1.57 1.54
N GLY A 258 14.99 2.01 1.43
CA GLY A 258 13.98 1.73 2.44
C GLY A 258 13.63 0.24 2.55
N ILE A 259 13.58 -0.48 1.42
CA ILE A 259 13.43 -1.95 1.43
C ILE A 259 14.64 -2.59 2.13
N LEU A 260 15.87 -2.18 1.82
CA LEU A 260 17.08 -2.68 2.47
C LEU A 260 17.10 -2.41 3.98
N VAL A 261 16.56 -1.26 4.43
CA VAL A 261 16.38 -0.95 5.85
C VAL A 261 15.42 -1.94 6.50
N ASN A 262 14.27 -2.19 5.89
CA ASN A 262 13.29 -3.17 6.39
C ASN A 262 13.89 -4.58 6.46
N MET A 263 14.75 -4.92 5.49
CA MET A 263 15.50 -6.18 5.43
C MET A 263 16.71 -6.24 6.39
N GLY A 264 17.00 -5.17 7.14
CA GLY A 264 18.17 -5.09 8.02
C GLY A 264 19.53 -5.06 7.31
N SER A 265 19.54 -4.87 5.98
CA SER A 265 20.74 -4.84 5.13
C SER A 265 21.31 -3.43 4.94
N LEU A 266 20.57 -2.40 5.35
CA LEU A 266 21.02 -1.01 5.40
C LEU A 266 20.62 -0.40 6.75
N ASN A 267 21.49 0.43 7.34
CA ASN A 267 21.11 1.18 8.54
C ASN A 267 20.18 2.34 8.15
N ILE A 268 19.10 2.57 8.90
CA ILE A 268 18.14 3.65 8.65
C ILE A 268 18.79 5.04 8.64
N ASP A 269 19.88 5.22 9.38
CA ASP A 269 20.63 6.49 9.38
C ASP A 269 21.23 6.79 8.00
N ASP A 270 21.57 5.76 7.24
CA ASP A 270 22.21 5.85 5.92
C ASP A 270 21.19 5.97 4.77
N GLN A 271 19.88 5.83 5.04
CA GLN A 271 18.82 5.82 4.02
C GLN A 271 18.90 7.04 3.07
N HIS A 272 19.03 8.26 3.61
CA HIS A 272 19.11 9.49 2.83
C HIS A 272 20.56 9.91 2.49
N GLY A 273 21.54 9.14 2.93
CA GLY A 273 22.97 9.47 2.82
C GLY A 273 23.44 10.54 3.81
N ALA A 274 24.76 10.59 4.01
CA ALA A 274 25.41 11.43 5.03
C ALA A 274 25.15 12.94 4.86
N SER A 275 25.01 13.43 3.63
CA SER A 275 24.82 14.85 3.34
C SER A 275 23.39 15.37 3.62
N SER A 276 22.41 14.48 3.72
CA SER A 276 21.01 14.86 3.93
C SER A 276 20.78 15.56 5.27
N TYR A 277 21.44 15.08 6.33
CA TYR A 277 21.35 15.70 7.66
C TYR A 277 21.91 17.13 7.66
N GLU A 278 23.06 17.34 7.02
CA GLU A 278 23.68 18.67 6.91
C GLU A 278 22.82 19.64 6.09
N GLN A 279 22.21 19.17 5.00
CA GLN A 279 21.26 19.94 4.21
C GLN A 279 20.02 20.32 5.04
N GLY A 280 19.46 19.37 5.79
CA GLY A 280 18.35 19.61 6.71
C GLY A 280 18.70 20.63 7.79
N LEU A 281 19.88 20.52 8.40
CA LEU A 281 20.40 21.51 9.35
C LEU A 281 20.55 22.88 8.70
N LYS A 282 21.09 22.97 7.48
CA LYS A 282 21.25 24.24 6.75
C LYS A 282 19.90 24.91 6.46
N LEU A 283 18.89 24.15 6.07
CA LEU A 283 17.54 24.66 5.79
C LEU A 283 16.81 25.15 7.04
N ASN A 284 17.09 24.54 8.20
CA ASN A 284 16.43 24.87 9.46
C ASN A 284 17.24 25.85 10.33
N ARG A 285 18.55 26.00 10.10
CA ARG A 285 19.39 27.04 10.72
C ARG A 285 18.85 28.41 10.33
N GLY A 286 18.39 29.18 11.32
CA GLY A 286 17.84 30.52 11.14
C GLY A 286 16.33 30.56 10.85
N ARG A 287 15.63 29.41 10.76
CA ARG A 287 14.16 29.42 10.86
C ARG A 287 13.78 29.90 12.27
N ARG A 288 12.70 30.69 12.36
CA ARG A 288 12.20 31.21 13.64
C ARG A 288 12.13 30.05 14.64
N PRO A 289 12.59 30.24 15.89
CA PRO A 289 12.28 29.29 16.94
C PRO A 289 10.77 29.11 16.95
N MET A 290 10.28 27.87 16.79
CA MET A 290 8.94 27.57 17.25
C MET A 290 9.01 27.78 18.76
N LYS A 291 8.61 28.95 19.25
CA LYS A 291 8.00 29.04 20.58
C LYS A 291 6.62 28.45 20.36
N PRO A 292 6.38 27.15 20.67
CA PRO A 292 5.00 26.69 20.77
C PRO A 292 4.32 27.65 21.75
N THR A 293 3.36 28.41 21.25
CA THR A 293 2.43 29.11 22.14
C THR A 293 1.39 28.05 22.51
N PRO A 294 1.06 27.89 23.80
CA PRO A 294 0.09 26.90 24.23
C PRO A 294 -1.24 27.04 23.51
#